data_AF-R6D4V7-F1
#
_entry.id   AF-R6D4V7-F1
#
_cell.length_a   1.000
_cell.length_b   1.000
_cell.length_c   1.000
_cell.angle_alpha   90.00
_cell.angle_beta   90.00
_cell.angle_gamma   90.00
#
_symmetry.space_group_name_H-M   'P 1'
#
loop_
_entity.id
_entity.type
_entity.pdbx_description
1 polymer ?
#
loop_
_entity_poly.entity_id
_entity_poly.type
_entity_poly.pdbx_seq_one_letter_code
_entity_poly.pdbx_strand_id
1 'polypeptide(L)'
;MRKLSLFAQVFLLLSCLCFYSCENTDNTEGVEQEALPPETIEAMNYLKTKELSLPDMHQTSSHPTVSTRSAMAVPETLTEKKAMILPDWSSLQTYRDKWEDVRLFSLKETKTPLSGFVYTRIKGKEERLLAVSASKLALWKVKGRLIGRIITYLPDRKFLKAGHSVKELGYKLEGSEFSGFCLISTLEGEFLYGDKYDKGRH
;
A
#
# COMPACT_ATOMS: atom_id res chain seq x y z
N MET A 1 72.59 -16.88 28.13
CA MET A 1 71.47 -17.86 28.20
C MET A 1 70.42 -17.26 29.12
N ARG A 2 69.11 -17.29 28.87
CA ARG A 2 68.29 -17.79 27.77
C ARG A 2 66.91 -17.14 28.01
N LYS A 3 66.32 -16.65 26.93
CA LYS A 3 64.90 -16.37 26.69
C LYS A 3 63.97 -17.07 27.70
N LEU A 4 63.17 -16.33 28.47
CA LEU A 4 61.94 -16.84 29.11
C LEU A 4 60.99 -15.75 29.63
N SER A 5 61.14 -14.49 29.20
CA SER A 5 60.40 -13.33 29.72
C SER A 5 59.07 -13.01 29.02
N LEU A 6 58.54 -13.83 28.11
CA LEU A 6 57.39 -13.41 27.27
C LEU A 6 56.26 -14.43 27.11
N PHE A 7 56.30 -15.59 27.78
CA PHE A 7 55.25 -16.63 27.63
C PHE A 7 54.27 -16.75 28.80
N ALA A 8 54.50 -16.10 29.94
CA ALA A 8 53.63 -16.24 31.10
C ALA A 8 52.40 -15.29 31.11
N GLN A 9 52.41 -14.24 30.28
CA GLN A 9 51.35 -13.21 30.29
C GLN A 9 50.25 -13.41 29.22
N VAL A 10 50.44 -14.33 28.27
CA VAL A 10 49.41 -14.62 27.24
C VAL A 10 48.45 -15.74 27.69
N PHE A 11 48.88 -16.63 28.59
CA PHE A 11 48.02 -17.74 29.05
C PHE A 11 46.99 -17.35 30.12
N LEU A 12 47.19 -16.23 30.83
CA LEU A 12 46.29 -15.80 31.91
C LEU A 12 45.09 -14.98 31.42
N LEU A 13 45.14 -14.46 30.19
CA LEU A 13 44.02 -13.76 29.54
C LEU A 13 43.11 -14.70 28.73
N LEU A 14 43.58 -15.90 28.35
CA LEU A 14 42.79 -16.87 27.59
C LEU A 14 41.89 -17.77 28.47
N SER A 15 42.17 -17.87 29.77
CA SER A 15 41.38 -18.71 30.70
C SER A 15 40.21 -17.98 31.39
N CYS A 16 40.06 -16.67 31.17
CA CYS A 16 39.03 -15.85 31.83
C CYS A 16 37.82 -15.51 30.94
N LEU A 17 37.77 -15.99 29.69
CA LEU A 17 36.64 -15.76 28.76
C LEU A 17 35.73 -16.99 28.56
N CYS A 18 35.98 -18.10 29.26
CA CYS A 18 35.19 -19.34 29.09
C CYS A 18 34.21 -19.64 30.24
N PHE A 19 34.00 -18.73 31.21
CA PHE A 19 33.06 -18.97 32.32
C PHE A 19 32.24 -17.73 32.68
N TYR A 20 31.51 -17.17 31.71
CA TYR A 20 30.27 -16.45 31.99
C TYR A 20 29.10 -17.12 31.26
N SER A 21 28.69 -18.24 31.86
CA SER A 21 27.35 -18.82 31.91
C SER A 21 26.49 -18.95 30.64
N CYS A 22 26.39 -20.19 30.15
CA CYS A 22 25.09 -20.90 30.20
C CYS A 22 24.62 -20.91 31.68
N GLU A 23 23.37 -20.69 32.04
CA GLU A 23 22.21 -21.41 31.58
C GLU A 23 20.98 -20.72 32.20
N ASN A 24 20.02 -20.30 31.37
CA ASN A 24 18.62 -20.44 31.74
C ASN A 24 17.90 -20.76 30.43
N THR A 25 17.54 -22.03 30.31
CA THR A 25 16.64 -22.58 29.32
C THR A 25 15.33 -21.82 29.33
N ASP A 26 14.97 -21.20 28.21
CA ASP A 26 13.59 -21.24 27.76
C ASP A 26 13.53 -21.16 26.24
N ASN A 27 12.76 -22.09 25.69
CA ASN A 27 12.54 -22.31 24.28
C ASN A 27 12.19 -20.99 23.59
N THR A 28 13.08 -20.51 22.72
CA THR A 28 12.64 -19.60 21.66
C THR A 28 13.31 -20.10 20.41
N GLU A 29 12.53 -20.82 19.61
CA GLU A 29 12.77 -20.96 18.18
C GLU A 29 13.30 -19.62 17.68
N GLY A 30 14.51 -19.61 17.15
CA GLY A 30 15.02 -18.48 16.40
C GLY A 30 14.11 -18.33 15.19
N VAL A 31 13.00 -17.61 15.37
CA VAL A 31 12.24 -17.06 14.27
C VAL A 31 13.23 -16.11 13.62
N GLU A 32 13.83 -16.55 12.51
CA GLU A 32 14.50 -15.66 11.58
C GLU A 32 13.53 -14.51 11.33
N GLN A 33 13.80 -13.36 11.96
CA GLN A 33 12.99 -12.18 11.77
C GLN A 33 13.34 -11.72 10.36
N GLU A 34 12.53 -12.16 9.40
CA GLU A 34 12.72 -11.90 7.98
C GLU A 34 12.95 -10.41 7.79
N ALA A 35 14.18 -10.03 7.44
CA ALA A 35 14.54 -8.62 7.34
C ALA A 35 13.73 -7.99 6.21
N LEU A 36 12.91 -6.99 6.55
CA LEU A 36 12.06 -6.31 5.58
C LEU A 36 12.91 -5.75 4.42
N PRO A 37 12.40 -5.77 3.18
CA PRO A 37 13.08 -5.17 2.04
C PRO A 37 13.45 -3.70 2.31
N PRO A 38 14.63 -3.22 1.88
CA PRO A 38 15.02 -1.82 2.05
C PRO A 38 13.98 -0.82 1.50
N GLU A 39 13.33 -1.19 0.40
CA GLU A 39 12.25 -0.42 -0.23
C GLU A 39 11.04 -0.25 0.69
N THR A 40 10.70 -1.28 1.46
CA THR A 40 9.65 -1.27 2.47
C THR A 40 10.04 -0.36 3.63
N ILE A 41 11.29 -0.44 4.10
CA ILE A 41 11.78 0.41 5.19
C ILE A 41 11.76 1.90 4.77
N GLU A 42 12.21 2.22 3.55
CA GLU A 42 12.16 3.58 3.00
C GLU A 42 10.72 4.08 2.87
N ALA A 43 9.78 3.23 2.42
CA ALA A 43 8.36 3.55 2.35
C ALA A 43 7.75 3.82 3.72
N MET A 44 8.04 2.97 4.72
CA MET A 44 7.60 3.17 6.10
C MET A 44 8.12 4.49 6.65
N ASN A 45 9.40 4.81 6.45
CA ASN A 45 10.00 6.08 6.87
C ASN A 45 9.33 7.29 6.20
N TYR A 46 9.04 7.21 4.91
CA TYR A 46 8.35 8.27 4.16
C TYR A 46 6.94 8.56 4.70
N LEU A 47 6.24 7.55 5.21
CA LEU A 47 4.88 7.68 5.73
C LEU A 47 4.80 8.05 7.23
N LYS A 48 5.91 8.01 7.98
CA LYS A 48 5.91 8.26 9.44
C LYS A 48 5.20 9.55 9.86
N THR A 49 5.27 10.59 9.03
CA THR A 49 4.70 11.92 9.31
C THR A 49 3.49 12.24 8.45
N LYS A 50 2.90 11.23 7.77
CA LYS A 50 1.83 11.43 6.79
C LYS A 50 0.57 10.72 7.25
N GLU A 51 -0.57 11.36 7.02
CA GLU A 51 -1.87 10.73 7.20
C GLU A 51 -2.28 10.05 5.89
N LEU A 52 -2.89 8.87 5.98
CA LEU A 52 -3.45 8.16 4.84
C LEU A 52 -4.97 8.19 4.91
N SER A 53 -5.61 8.57 3.80
CA SER A 53 -7.04 8.54 3.61
C SER A 53 -7.41 7.96 2.25
N LEU A 54 -8.59 7.37 2.15
CA LEU A 54 -9.17 6.96 0.87
C LEU A 54 -9.75 8.19 0.16
N PRO A 55 -9.98 8.13 -1.15
CA PRO A 55 -10.59 9.25 -1.89
C PRO A 55 -11.91 9.69 -1.27
N ASP A 56 -12.03 10.98 -0.96
CA ASP A 56 -13.26 11.60 -0.46
C ASP A 56 -13.76 12.67 -1.45
N MET A 57 -14.89 12.36 -2.11
CA MET A 57 -15.53 13.25 -3.07
C MET A 57 -16.08 14.53 -2.43
N HIS A 58 -16.39 14.51 -1.14
CA HIS A 58 -16.91 15.68 -0.42
C HIS A 58 -15.80 16.71 -0.15
N GLN A 59 -14.59 16.25 0.19
CA GLN A 59 -13.41 17.12 0.40
C GLN A 59 -12.94 17.81 -0.90
N THR A 60 -13.20 17.19 -2.05
CA THR A 60 -12.79 17.70 -3.36
C THR A 60 -13.68 18.87 -3.85
N SER A 61 -14.81 19.13 -3.19
CA SER A 61 -15.83 20.09 -3.62
C SER A 61 -15.60 21.55 -3.19
N SER A 62 -14.38 21.93 -2.82
CA SER A 62 -14.04 23.33 -2.44
C SER A 62 -14.23 24.36 -3.56
N HIS A 63 -14.60 23.94 -4.78
CA HIS A 63 -15.15 24.81 -5.82
C HIS A 63 -16.70 24.69 -5.88
N PRO A 64 -17.45 25.77 -5.56
CA PRO A 64 -18.90 25.75 -5.39
C PRO A 64 -19.70 25.71 -6.71
N THR A 65 -19.11 25.26 -7.83
CA THR A 65 -19.72 25.42 -9.17
C THR A 65 -20.11 24.12 -9.87
N VAL A 66 -19.85 22.95 -9.29
CA VAL A 66 -20.34 21.67 -9.85
C VAL A 66 -21.53 21.19 -9.02
N SER A 67 -22.70 21.76 -9.32
CA SER A 67 -23.99 21.29 -8.83
C SER A 67 -24.31 19.91 -9.44
N THR A 68 -23.77 18.85 -8.86
CA THR A 68 -24.37 17.52 -9.01
C THR A 68 -25.55 17.44 -8.05
N ARG A 69 -26.77 17.47 -8.58
CA ARG A 69 -28.09 17.33 -7.90
C ARG A 69 -28.25 16.09 -6.98
N SER A 70 -27.20 15.33 -6.72
CA SER A 70 -27.22 14.05 -6.03
C SER A 70 -26.24 13.95 -4.86
N ALA A 71 -25.48 15.01 -4.53
CA ALA A 71 -24.72 15.05 -3.29
C ALA A 71 -25.71 15.25 -2.14
N MET A 72 -26.22 14.16 -1.56
CA MET A 72 -26.86 14.23 -0.25
C MET A 72 -25.81 14.77 0.73
N ALA A 73 -26.10 15.92 1.35
CA ALA A 73 -25.27 16.46 2.41
C ALA A 73 -25.13 15.38 3.49
N VAL A 74 -23.91 14.89 3.70
CA VAL A 74 -23.61 13.99 4.80
C VAL A 74 -23.80 14.81 6.08
N PRO A 75 -24.66 14.39 7.02
CA PRO A 75 -24.83 15.09 8.29
C PRO A 75 -23.47 15.26 8.97
N GLU A 76 -23.16 16.45 9.49
CA GLU A 76 -21.90 16.75 10.20
C GLU A 76 -21.61 15.78 11.36
N THR A 77 -22.64 15.11 11.89
CA THR A 77 -22.54 14.08 12.93
C THR A 77 -22.00 12.74 12.45
N LEU A 78 -21.91 12.54 11.13
CA LEU A 78 -21.23 11.44 10.43
C LEU A 78 -19.89 11.93 9.84
N THR A 79 -19.16 12.80 10.54
CA THR A 79 -17.70 12.80 10.43
C THR A 79 -17.22 11.43 10.92
N GLU A 80 -17.31 10.43 10.03
CA GLU A 80 -16.72 9.13 10.21
C GLU A 80 -15.29 9.37 10.67
N LYS A 81 -14.93 8.83 11.84
CA LYS A 81 -13.52 8.71 12.22
C LYS A 81 -12.80 8.22 10.98
N LYS A 82 -11.92 9.05 10.40
CA LYS A 82 -11.07 8.67 9.25
C LYS A 82 -10.54 7.28 9.58
N ALA A 83 -11.03 6.27 8.85
CA ALA A 83 -10.64 4.91 9.14
C ALA A 83 -9.12 4.85 8.97
N MET A 84 -8.41 4.34 9.98
CA MET A 84 -6.95 4.24 9.93
C MET A 84 -6.58 3.23 8.85
N ILE A 85 -6.24 3.75 7.67
CA ILE A 85 -5.84 2.94 6.51
C ILE A 85 -4.36 2.66 6.64
N LEU A 86 -4.00 1.38 6.53
CA LEU A 86 -2.64 0.91 6.70
C LEU A 86 -2.19 0.15 5.46
N PRO A 87 -0.98 0.43 4.93
CA PRO A 87 -0.38 -0.41 3.93
C PRO A 87 -0.13 -1.82 4.47
N ASP A 88 -0.28 -2.80 3.60
CA ASP A 88 0.14 -4.16 3.83
C ASP A 88 1.59 -4.32 3.39
N TRP A 89 2.52 -4.26 4.36
CA TRP A 89 3.96 -4.22 4.10
C TRP A 89 4.53 -5.49 3.48
N SER A 90 3.81 -6.62 3.55
CA SER A 90 4.18 -7.86 2.87
C SER A 90 3.76 -7.89 1.39
N SER A 91 2.95 -6.92 0.93
CA SER A 91 2.39 -6.90 -0.42
C SER A 91 3.20 -6.07 -1.43
N LEU A 92 4.49 -5.86 -1.16
CA LEU A 92 5.38 -5.05 -1.98
C LEU A 92 5.40 -5.57 -3.44
N GLN A 93 5.00 -4.71 -4.36
CA GLN A 93 5.20 -4.88 -5.79
C GLN A 93 6.14 -3.78 -6.28
N THR A 94 7.18 -4.15 -7.02
CA THR A 94 8.15 -3.20 -7.56
C THR A 94 8.09 -3.17 -9.08
N TYR A 95 8.08 -1.96 -9.63
CA TYR A 95 8.14 -1.71 -11.07
C TYR A 95 9.31 -0.77 -11.31
N ARG A 96 10.38 -1.30 -11.90
CA ARG A 96 11.59 -0.53 -12.18
C ARG A 96 11.97 -0.67 -13.64
N ASP A 97 12.02 0.46 -14.33
CA ASP A 97 12.59 0.57 -15.67
C ASP A 97 13.50 1.81 -15.76
N LYS A 98 13.86 2.22 -16.98
CA LYS A 98 14.77 3.36 -17.20
C LYS A 98 14.17 4.70 -16.78
N TRP A 99 12.85 4.79 -16.68
CA TRP A 99 12.08 6.01 -16.47
C TRP A 99 11.39 6.02 -15.12
N GLU A 100 11.03 4.84 -14.61
CA GLU A 100 10.14 4.70 -13.47
C GLU A 100 10.73 3.77 -12.41
N ASP A 101 10.57 4.16 -11.15
CA ASP A 101 10.83 3.34 -9.97
C ASP A 101 9.61 3.52 -9.07
N VAL A 102 8.70 2.56 -9.14
CA VAL A 102 7.40 2.59 -8.48
C VAL A 102 7.27 1.42 -7.54
N ARG A 103 6.82 1.70 -6.33
CA ARG A 103 6.53 0.70 -5.30
C ARG A 103 5.05 0.74 -5.00
N LEU A 104 4.41 -0.41 -5.06
CA LEU A 104 3.00 -0.56 -4.74
C LEU A 104 2.85 -1.43 -3.50
N PHE A 105 1.98 -0.99 -2.60
CA PHE A 105 1.52 -1.75 -1.46
C PHE A 105 0.01 -1.77 -1.47
N SER A 106 -0.59 -2.94 -1.28
CA SER A 106 -2.03 -3.04 -1.04
C SER A 106 -2.37 -2.34 0.27
N LEU A 107 -3.53 -1.68 0.33
CA LEU A 107 -4.04 -1.17 1.60
C LEU A 107 -4.86 -2.28 2.26
N LYS A 108 -4.67 -2.44 3.57
CA LYS A 108 -5.43 -3.41 4.36
C LYS A 108 -6.91 -3.08 4.30
N GLU A 109 -7.72 -4.13 4.25
CA GLU A 109 -9.18 -4.01 4.22
C GLU A 109 -9.66 -3.26 5.46
N THR A 110 -10.47 -2.22 5.24
CA THR A 110 -11.12 -1.45 6.29
C THR A 110 -12.42 -2.13 6.69
N LYS A 111 -12.88 -1.92 7.93
CA LYS A 111 -14.18 -2.43 8.40
C LYS A 111 -15.34 -1.90 7.55
N THR A 112 -15.20 -0.68 7.05
CA THR A 112 -16.13 0.00 6.14
C THR A 112 -15.41 0.20 4.80
N PRO A 113 -15.53 -0.74 3.86
CA PRO A 113 -14.86 -0.59 2.58
C PRO A 113 -15.58 0.45 1.72
N LEU A 114 -14.80 1.28 1.02
CA LEU A 114 -15.35 2.22 0.06
C LEU A 114 -16.05 1.42 -1.06
N SER A 115 -17.31 1.73 -1.31
CA SER A 115 -18.12 1.09 -2.34
C SER A 115 -18.77 2.14 -3.23
N GLY A 116 -19.01 1.76 -4.49
CA GLY A 116 -19.57 2.66 -5.49
C GLY A 116 -20.46 1.92 -6.47
N PHE A 117 -21.41 2.63 -7.04
CA PHE A 117 -22.25 2.08 -8.11
C PHE A 117 -21.52 2.18 -9.45
N VAL A 118 -21.34 1.03 -10.09
CA VAL A 118 -20.82 0.92 -11.45
C VAL A 118 -21.93 0.50 -12.39
N TYR A 119 -21.92 1.09 -13.58
CA TYR A 119 -22.93 0.86 -14.61
C TYR A 119 -22.31 0.12 -15.78
N THR A 120 -22.93 -1.00 -16.17
CA THR A 120 -22.48 -1.80 -17.31
C THR A 120 -23.65 -2.03 -18.25
N ARG A 121 -23.44 -1.88 -19.56
CA ARG A 121 -24.49 -2.16 -20.54
C ARG A 121 -24.47 -3.64 -20.94
N ILE A 122 -25.59 -4.34 -20.76
CA ILE A 122 -25.78 -5.74 -21.15
C ILE A 122 -26.97 -5.82 -22.10
N LYS A 123 -26.74 -6.32 -23.32
CA LYS A 123 -27.79 -6.45 -24.36
C LYS A 123 -28.60 -5.16 -24.55
N GLY A 124 -27.92 -4.01 -24.54
CA GLY A 124 -28.53 -2.69 -24.70
C GLY A 124 -29.14 -2.08 -23.43
N LYS A 125 -29.29 -2.83 -22.34
CA LYS A 125 -29.81 -2.33 -21.05
C LYS A 125 -28.70 -1.95 -20.10
N GLU A 126 -28.88 -0.87 -19.36
CA GLU A 126 -27.96 -0.46 -18.31
C GLU A 126 -28.26 -1.24 -17.03
N GLU A 127 -27.25 -1.94 -16.54
CA GLU A 127 -27.30 -2.71 -15.31
C GLU A 127 -26.42 -2.02 -14.27
N ARG A 128 -26.99 -1.82 -13.08
CA ARG A 128 -26.33 -1.18 -11.94
C ARG A 128 -25.82 -2.25 -11.00
N LEU A 129 -24.55 -2.13 -10.59
CA LEU A 129 -23.93 -3.01 -9.61
C LEU A 129 -23.31 -2.16 -8.50
N LEU A 130 -23.52 -2.55 -7.24
CA LEU A 130 -22.71 -2.03 -6.14
C LEU A 130 -21.39 -2.81 -6.11
N ALA A 131 -20.29 -2.13 -6.41
CA ALA A 131 -18.95 -2.70 -6.39
C ALA A 131 -18.19 -2.21 -5.15
N VAL A 132 -17.43 -3.12 -4.54
CA VAL A 132 -16.50 -2.78 -3.47
C VAL A 132 -15.17 -2.42 -4.11
N SER A 133 -14.61 -1.28 -3.72
CA SER A 133 -13.31 -0.85 -4.22
C SER A 133 -12.17 -1.54 -3.46
N ALA A 134 -11.01 -1.62 -4.12
CA ALA A 134 -9.75 -2.01 -3.49
C ALA A 134 -8.70 -0.96 -3.81
N SER A 135 -7.87 -0.62 -2.81
CA SER A 135 -6.94 0.49 -2.90
C SER A 135 -5.50 0.05 -2.67
N LYS A 136 -4.57 0.73 -3.32
CA LYS A 136 -3.12 0.53 -3.19
C LYS A 136 -2.44 1.87 -2.95
N LEU A 137 -1.43 1.88 -2.09
CA LEU A 137 -0.46 2.96 -1.99
C LEU A 137 0.56 2.79 -3.12
N ALA A 138 0.75 3.81 -3.93
CA ALA A 138 1.80 3.88 -4.93
C ALA A 138 2.82 4.96 -4.54
N LEU A 139 4.11 4.61 -4.56
CA LEU A 139 5.22 5.49 -4.25
C LEU A 139 6.18 5.53 -5.45
N TRP A 140 6.27 6.67 -6.12
CA TRP A 140 7.22 6.92 -7.20
C TRP A 140 8.49 7.54 -6.66
N LYS A 141 9.65 7.02 -7.05
CA LYS A 141 10.94 7.63 -6.76
C LYS A 141 11.38 8.52 -7.91
N VAL A 142 11.21 9.83 -7.74
CA VAL A 142 11.57 10.85 -8.73
C VAL A 142 12.76 11.66 -8.19
N LYS A 143 13.90 11.62 -8.90
CA LYS A 143 15.13 12.34 -8.51
C LYS A 143 15.54 12.08 -7.04
N GLY A 144 15.41 10.82 -6.60
CA GLY A 144 15.76 10.39 -5.24
C GLY A 144 14.71 10.71 -4.17
N ARG A 145 13.57 11.32 -4.51
CA ARG A 145 12.48 11.64 -3.57
C ARG A 145 11.26 10.79 -3.87
N LEU A 146 10.57 10.35 -2.80
CA LEU A 146 9.32 9.62 -2.94
C LEU A 146 8.13 10.59 -3.08
N ILE A 147 7.24 10.27 -4.03
CA ILE A 147 5.95 10.91 -4.23
C ILE A 147 4.90 9.83 -4.07
N GLY A 148 3.92 10.04 -3.18
CA GLY A 148 2.90 9.05 -2.86
C GLY A 148 1.53 9.42 -3.42
N ARG A 149 0.78 8.42 -3.90
CA ARG A 149 -0.64 8.51 -4.25
C ARG A 149 -1.38 7.28 -3.75
N ILE A 150 -2.69 7.43 -3.59
CA ILE A 150 -3.59 6.29 -3.43
C ILE A 150 -4.22 6.01 -4.79
N ILE A 151 -4.15 4.75 -5.20
CA ILE A 151 -4.80 4.23 -6.39
C ILE A 151 -5.98 3.38 -5.92
N THR A 152 -7.18 3.72 -6.33
CA THR A 152 -8.42 3.02 -5.97
C THR A 152 -9.03 2.41 -7.22
N TYR A 153 -9.15 1.08 -7.23
CA TYR A 153 -9.79 0.33 -8.30
C TYR A 153 -11.23 0.03 -7.90
N LEU A 154 -12.17 0.41 -8.76
CA LEU A 154 -13.58 0.10 -8.64
C LEU A 154 -13.99 -0.81 -9.81
N PRO A 155 -13.94 -2.15 -9.63
CA PRO A 155 -14.14 -3.09 -10.71
C PRO A 155 -15.60 -3.14 -11.18
N ASP A 156 -15.80 -3.32 -12.48
CA ASP A 156 -17.13 -3.54 -13.05
C ASP A 156 -17.47 -5.03 -13.14
N ARG A 157 -18.68 -5.31 -13.64
CA ARG A 157 -19.17 -6.68 -13.80
C ARG A 157 -18.32 -7.53 -14.76
N LYS A 158 -17.67 -6.94 -15.78
CA LYS A 158 -16.85 -7.70 -16.73
C LYS A 158 -15.62 -8.24 -16.01
N PHE A 159 -14.93 -7.41 -15.23
CA PHE A 159 -13.76 -7.82 -14.46
C PHE A 159 -14.12 -8.88 -13.42
N LEU A 160 -15.17 -8.62 -12.62
CA LEU A 160 -15.60 -9.55 -11.56
C LEU A 160 -16.00 -10.93 -12.11
N LYS A 161 -16.55 -11.00 -13.31
CA LYS A 161 -16.90 -12.27 -13.96
C LYS A 161 -15.72 -13.03 -14.54
N ALA A 162 -14.62 -12.35 -14.86
CA ALA A 162 -13.42 -12.99 -15.38
C ALA A 162 -12.64 -13.77 -14.29
N GLY A 163 -13.01 -13.60 -13.01
CA GLY A 163 -12.39 -14.32 -11.89
C GLY A 163 -11.03 -13.75 -11.47
N HIS A 164 -10.62 -12.60 -12.02
CA HIS A 164 -9.39 -11.92 -11.64
C HIS A 164 -9.54 -11.16 -10.32
N SER A 165 -8.43 -10.99 -9.62
CA SER A 165 -8.36 -10.26 -8.35
C SER A 165 -7.71 -8.89 -8.53
N VAL A 166 -8.26 -7.85 -7.90
CA VAL A 166 -7.63 -6.52 -7.86
C VAL A 166 -6.23 -6.57 -7.19
N LYS A 167 -5.98 -7.58 -6.33
CA LYS A 167 -4.67 -7.76 -5.69
C LYS A 167 -3.54 -7.99 -6.72
N GLU A 168 -3.86 -8.57 -7.87
CA GLU A 168 -2.92 -8.83 -8.98
C GLU A 168 -2.60 -7.58 -9.80
N LEU A 169 -3.42 -6.53 -9.72
CA LEU A 169 -3.27 -5.35 -10.57
C LEU A 169 -2.09 -4.48 -10.13
N GLY A 170 -1.24 -4.12 -11.08
CA GLY A 170 -0.26 -3.05 -10.93
C GLY A 170 -0.86 -1.67 -11.15
N TYR A 171 -0.01 -0.63 -11.10
CA TYR A 171 -0.46 0.74 -11.41
C TYR A 171 -0.65 0.98 -12.92
N LYS A 172 0.09 0.26 -13.77
CA LYS A 172 -0.14 0.22 -15.22
C LYS A 172 -1.17 -0.85 -15.52
N LEU A 173 -2.32 -0.42 -16.03
CA LEU A 173 -3.44 -1.29 -16.35
C LEU A 173 -3.50 -1.70 -17.82
N GLU A 174 -2.68 -1.09 -18.68
CA GLU A 174 -2.58 -1.45 -20.09
C GLU A 174 -2.20 -2.92 -20.27
N GLY A 175 -2.99 -3.63 -21.08
CA GLY A 175 -2.81 -5.07 -21.31
C GLY A 175 -3.31 -5.99 -20.19
N SER A 176 -3.86 -5.43 -19.10
CA SER A 176 -4.58 -6.22 -18.08
C SER A 176 -6.03 -6.51 -18.50
N GLU A 177 -6.69 -7.46 -17.83
CA GLU A 177 -8.14 -7.68 -18.02
C GLU A 177 -9.01 -6.69 -17.22
N PHE A 178 -8.41 -5.68 -16.57
CA PHE A 178 -9.16 -4.75 -15.73
C PHE A 178 -10.25 -4.00 -16.49
N SER A 179 -11.46 -4.04 -15.96
CA SER A 179 -12.60 -3.27 -16.45
C SER A 179 -13.27 -2.61 -15.26
N GLY A 180 -13.52 -1.30 -15.34
CA GLY A 180 -13.98 -0.51 -14.21
C GLY A 180 -13.40 0.90 -14.18
N PHE A 181 -13.38 1.51 -13.01
CA PHE A 181 -12.76 2.81 -12.80
C PHE A 181 -11.47 2.68 -11.98
N CYS A 182 -10.44 3.41 -12.39
CA CYS A 182 -9.22 3.62 -11.63
C CYS A 182 -9.17 5.07 -11.19
N LEU A 183 -9.19 5.31 -9.88
CA LEU A 183 -9.22 6.65 -9.29
C LEU A 183 -7.88 6.93 -8.61
N ILE A 184 -7.37 8.15 -8.77
CA ILE A 184 -6.11 8.59 -8.20
C ILE A 184 -6.36 9.75 -7.25
N SER A 185 -5.87 9.64 -6.03
CA SER A 185 -5.94 10.69 -5.02
C SER A 185 -4.58 10.97 -4.38
N THR A 186 -4.49 12.09 -3.67
CA THR A 186 -3.40 12.37 -2.72
C THR A 186 -3.40 11.34 -1.59
N LEU A 187 -2.37 11.39 -0.73
CA LEU A 187 -2.31 10.51 0.45
C LEU A 187 -3.41 10.89 1.45
N GLU A 188 -3.81 12.15 1.47
CA GLU A 188 -4.80 12.72 2.36
C GLU A 188 -6.24 12.50 1.86
N GLY A 189 -6.43 11.90 0.69
CA GLY A 189 -7.74 11.55 0.13
C GLY A 189 -8.34 12.58 -0.84
N GLU A 190 -7.61 13.62 -1.22
CA GLU A 190 -8.07 14.59 -2.22
C GLU A 190 -8.02 13.96 -3.62
N PHE A 191 -9.14 13.96 -4.32
CA PHE A 191 -9.22 13.36 -5.65
C PHE A 191 -8.50 14.21 -6.70
N LEU A 192 -7.70 13.54 -7.53
CA LEU A 192 -6.95 14.18 -8.61
C LEU A 192 -7.60 13.94 -9.96
N TYR A 193 -7.79 12.66 -10.32
CA TYR A 193 -8.41 12.25 -11.57
C TYR A 193 -8.87 10.79 -11.50
N GLY A 194 -9.68 10.39 -12.48
CA GLY A 194 -10.19 9.04 -12.58
C GLY A 194 -10.39 8.64 -14.03
N ASP A 195 -10.02 7.41 -14.32
CA ASP A 195 -9.96 6.83 -15.64
C ASP A 195 -10.88 5.62 -15.73
N LYS A 196 -11.60 5.49 -16.83
CA LYS A 196 -12.42 4.30 -17.09
C LYS A 196 -11.62 3.34 -17.96
N TYR A 197 -11.68 2.06 -17.63
CA TYR A 197 -11.01 1.01 -18.38
C TYR A 197 -12.01 -0.03 -18.89
N ASP A 198 -11.79 -0.52 -20.11
CA ASP A 198 -12.43 -1.71 -20.68
C ASP A 198 -11.33 -2.69 -21.12
N LYS A 199 -11.12 -3.75 -20.31
CA LYS A 199 -10.07 -4.75 -20.50
C LYS A 199 -8.68 -4.13 -20.70
N GLY A 200 -8.28 -3.29 -19.74
CA GLY A 200 -6.98 -2.65 -19.70
C GLY A 200 -6.81 -1.51 -20.70
N ARG A 201 -7.84 -1.17 -21.49
CA ARG A 201 -7.81 -0.01 -22.40
C ARG A 201 -8.52 1.18 -21.78
N HIS A 202 -7.83 2.31 -21.75
CA HIS A 202 -8.32 3.61 -21.31
C HIS A 202 -9.27 4.26 -22.33
#